data_AF-A0A544V0C6-F1
#
_entry.id   AF-A0A544V0C6-F1
#
_cell.length_a   1.000
_cell.length_b   1.000
_cell.length_c   1.000
_cell.angle_alpha   90.00
_cell.angle_beta   90.00
_cell.angle_gamma   90.00
#
_symmetry.space_group_name_H-M   'P 1'
#
loop_
_entity.id
_entity.type
_entity.pdbx_description
1 polymer ?
#
loop_
_entity_poly.entity_id
_entity_poly.type
_entity_poly.pdbx_seq_one_letter_code
_entity_poly.pdbx_strand_id
1 'polypeptide(L)'
;MLNSKLRTFMGPGEDAVPDNTMVPKKDIVAREQTWYGEYSLPSKTYVVEKDAKIAEGAVVGRINENNRMFLKDGYIIVNFDIESIRDGDVQNPYLQYIHGKVMNQWSDMEGFSHSFQDTYGYTFNLQHGDVIFYHGDQSSNNDFAPSVTH
;
A
#
# COMPACT_ATOMS: atom_id res chain seq x y z
N MET A 1 -29.67 3.26 13.32
CA MET A 1 -29.31 1.89 12.88
C MET A 1 -29.92 1.66 11.50
N LEU A 2 -29.15 1.18 10.51
CA LEU A 2 -29.67 0.87 9.17
C LEU A 2 -30.63 -0.34 9.19
N ASN A 3 -31.62 -0.33 8.30
CA ASN A 3 -32.56 -1.42 8.07
C ASN A 3 -31.83 -2.72 7.65
N SER A 4 -32.21 -3.86 8.23
CA SER A 4 -31.67 -5.19 7.91
C SER A 4 -31.66 -5.55 6.41
N LYS A 5 -32.62 -5.03 5.63
CA LYS A 5 -32.72 -5.25 4.17
C LYS A 5 -31.75 -4.42 3.33
N LEU A 6 -30.99 -3.50 3.95
CA LEU A 6 -30.01 -2.64 3.29
C LEU A 6 -28.56 -3.02 3.66
N ARG A 7 -28.36 -4.17 4.33
CA ARG A 7 -27.02 -4.66 4.65
C ARG A 7 -26.53 -5.52 3.49
N THR A 8 -25.41 -5.13 2.89
CA THR A 8 -24.68 -5.98 1.94
C THR A 8 -23.81 -6.93 2.76
N PHE A 9 -24.13 -8.22 2.74
CA PHE A 9 -23.29 -9.26 3.34
C PHE A 9 -22.28 -9.72 2.30
N MET A 10 -20.98 -9.60 2.59
CA MET A 10 -19.90 -10.01 1.67
C MET A 10 -19.22 -11.33 2.08
N GLY A 11 -19.74 -12.02 3.12
CA GLY A 11 -19.26 -13.34 3.53
C GLY A 11 -19.86 -14.50 2.72
N PRO A 12 -19.35 -15.74 2.91
CA PRO A 12 -19.90 -16.94 2.27
C PRO A 12 -21.37 -17.10 2.64
N GLY A 13 -22.24 -17.56 1.74
CA GLY A 13 -23.67 -17.76 2.02
C GLY A 13 -23.92 -18.53 3.33
N GLU A 14 -25.02 -18.22 4.03
CA GLU A 14 -25.31 -18.81 5.36
C GLU A 14 -25.34 -20.35 5.35
N ASP A 15 -25.67 -20.92 4.18
CA ASP A 15 -25.65 -22.33 3.84
C ASP A 15 -24.24 -22.95 3.76
N ALA A 16 -23.21 -22.14 3.52
CA ALA A 16 -21.80 -22.56 3.50
C ALA A 16 -21.12 -22.43 4.88
N VAL A 17 -21.82 -21.93 5.90
CA VAL A 17 -21.29 -21.79 7.27
C VAL A 17 -21.51 -23.09 8.07
N PRO A 18 -20.45 -23.72 8.64
CA PRO A 18 -20.58 -24.94 9.43
C PRO A 18 -21.54 -24.83 10.62
N ASP A 19 -22.25 -25.92 10.94
CA ASP A 19 -23.29 -25.96 11.98
C ASP A 19 -22.75 -25.87 13.42
N ASN A 20 -21.46 -26.11 13.63
CA ASN A 20 -20.81 -26.14 14.95
C ASN A 20 -19.96 -24.89 15.23
N THR A 21 -20.30 -23.75 14.62
CA THR A 21 -19.57 -22.51 14.83
C THR A 21 -19.90 -21.88 16.20
N MET A 22 -18.88 -21.35 16.88
CA MET A 22 -19.02 -20.72 18.21
C MET A 22 -19.67 -19.31 18.14
N VAL A 23 -20.02 -18.84 16.94
CA VAL A 23 -20.57 -17.52 16.62
C VAL A 23 -21.79 -17.73 15.72
N PRO A 24 -22.92 -17.00 15.89
CA PRO A 24 -24.10 -17.16 15.05
C PRO A 24 -23.78 -17.01 13.55
N LYS A 25 -24.36 -17.87 12.71
CA LYS A 25 -24.09 -17.89 11.27
C LYS A 25 -24.27 -16.52 10.61
N LYS A 26 -25.37 -15.83 10.93
CA LYS A 26 -25.67 -14.45 10.48
C LYS A 26 -24.56 -13.42 10.77
N ASP A 27 -23.76 -13.63 11.81
CA ASP A 27 -22.66 -12.73 12.17
C ASP A 27 -21.39 -13.13 11.41
N ILE A 28 -21.25 -14.40 11.00
CA ILE A 28 -20.14 -14.90 10.18
C ILE A 28 -20.27 -14.40 8.73
N VAL A 29 -21.46 -14.46 8.13
CA VAL A 29 -21.75 -13.86 6.81
C VAL A 29 -21.51 -12.35 6.77
N ALA A 30 -21.61 -11.69 7.93
CA ALA A 30 -21.45 -10.25 8.08
C ALA A 30 -20.01 -9.82 8.40
N ARG A 31 -19.10 -10.77 8.63
CA ARG A 31 -17.74 -10.45 9.04
C ARG A 31 -16.92 -9.93 7.86
N GLU A 32 -16.62 -8.65 7.94
CA GLU A 32 -15.55 -8.01 7.21
C GLU A 32 -14.24 -8.24 7.99
N GLN A 33 -13.21 -8.75 7.31
CA GLN A 33 -11.89 -8.87 7.93
C GLN A 33 -11.11 -7.59 7.67
N THR A 34 -10.93 -6.79 8.72
CA THR A 34 -10.10 -5.59 8.67
C THR A 34 -8.68 -5.93 9.13
N TRP A 35 -7.69 -5.57 8.32
CA TRP A 35 -6.28 -5.71 8.63
C TRP A 35 -5.67 -4.32 8.82
N TYR A 36 -4.87 -4.15 9.87
CA TYR A 36 -4.15 -2.92 10.15
C TYR A 36 -2.65 -3.17 9.98
N GLY A 37 -1.98 -2.28 9.26
CA GLY A 37 -0.54 -2.30 9.06
C GLY A 37 0.01 -0.88 9.07
N GLU A 38 1.28 -0.75 9.44
CA GLU A 38 2.02 0.50 9.37
C GLU A 38 3.22 0.31 8.45
N TYR A 39 3.49 1.30 7.60
CA TYR A 39 4.67 1.35 6.76
C TYR A 39 5.31 2.73 6.91
N SER A 40 6.63 2.76 7.06
CA SER A 40 7.41 3.99 7.06
C SER A 40 8.76 3.79 6.40
N LEU A 41 9.21 4.81 5.67
CA LEU A 41 10.59 4.88 5.20
C LEU A 41 11.52 5.44 6.29
N PRO A 42 12.80 5.04 6.31
CA PRO A 42 13.80 5.67 7.17
C PRO A 42 13.91 7.18 6.91
N SER A 43 14.22 7.93 7.97
CA SER A 43 14.27 9.40 7.91
C SER A 43 15.30 9.97 6.94
N LYS A 44 16.37 9.23 6.65
CA LYS A 44 17.37 9.59 5.64
C LYS A 44 17.39 8.54 4.55
N THR A 45 16.42 8.62 3.64
CA THR A 45 16.36 7.78 2.45
C THR A 45 16.99 8.54 1.28
N TYR A 46 17.85 7.86 0.51
CA TYR A 46 18.49 8.41 -0.67
C TYR A 46 18.21 7.50 -1.86
N VAL A 47 17.76 8.08 -2.96
CA VAL A 47 17.42 7.35 -4.18
C VAL A 47 18.54 7.54 -5.19
N VAL A 48 18.87 6.49 -5.95
CA VAL A 48 19.85 6.54 -7.04
C VAL A 48 19.25 5.90 -8.29
N GLU A 49 19.84 6.21 -9.44
CA GLU A 49 19.55 5.48 -10.67
C GLU A 49 19.76 3.97 -10.48
N LYS A 50 18.95 3.18 -11.18
CA LYS A 50 19.11 1.73 -11.19
C LYS A 50 20.52 1.38 -11.66
N ASP A 51 21.13 0.39 -11.01
CA ASP A 51 22.50 -0.08 -11.29
C ASP A 51 23.61 0.97 -11.01
N ALA A 52 23.28 2.07 -10.33
CA ALA A 52 24.28 3.04 -9.88
C ALA A 52 25.32 2.38 -8.97
N LYS A 53 26.60 2.60 -9.28
CA LYS A 53 27.72 2.00 -8.56
C LYS A 53 28.08 2.81 -7.31
N ILE A 54 27.28 2.66 -6.27
CA ILE A 54 27.47 3.33 -4.97
C ILE A 54 28.88 3.08 -4.40
N ALA A 55 29.35 1.82 -4.49
CA ALA A 55 30.65 1.44 -3.94
C ALA A 55 31.83 2.16 -4.62
N GLU A 56 31.78 2.36 -5.95
CA GLU A 56 32.82 3.10 -6.67
C GLU A 56 32.85 4.58 -6.25
N GLY A 57 31.69 5.18 -5.95
CA GLY A 57 31.61 6.52 -5.37
C GLY A 57 32.11 6.62 -3.93
N ALA A 58 32.00 5.55 -3.15
CA ALA A 58 32.47 5.48 -1.77
C ALA A 58 33.99 5.40 -1.66
N VAL A 59 34.66 4.71 -2.59
CA VAL A 59 36.13 4.58 -2.64
C VAL A 59 36.81 5.94 -2.90
N VAL A 60 36.12 6.86 -3.59
CA VAL A 60 36.59 8.25 -3.81
C VAL A 60 36.36 9.16 -2.58
N GLY A 61 35.82 8.61 -1.47
CA GLY A 61 35.73 9.29 -0.18
C GLY A 61 34.72 10.44 -0.10
N ARG A 62 33.73 10.50 -1.00
CA ARG A 62 32.85 11.68 -1.17
C ARG A 62 31.36 11.37 -1.40
N ILE A 63 30.86 10.24 -0.92
CA ILE A 63 29.40 10.09 -0.79
C ILE A 63 28.98 10.78 0.52
N ASN A 64 28.42 11.97 0.36
CA ASN A 64 27.67 12.69 1.38
C ASN A 64 26.26 12.99 0.85
N GLU A 65 25.36 13.51 1.68
CA GLU A 65 23.97 13.83 1.34
C GLU A 65 23.80 14.78 0.15
N ASN A 66 24.86 15.50 -0.23
CA ASN A 66 24.88 16.43 -1.35
C ASN A 66 25.43 15.80 -2.64
N ASN A 67 25.70 14.49 -2.63
CA ASN A 67 26.22 13.82 -3.81
C ASN A 67 25.19 13.89 -4.95
N ARG A 68 25.65 14.35 -6.10
CA ARG A 68 24.89 14.49 -7.36
C ARG A 68 24.32 13.18 -7.91
N MET A 69 24.77 12.03 -7.40
CA MET A 69 24.22 10.72 -7.76
C MET A 69 22.83 10.48 -7.17
N PHE A 70 22.45 11.24 -6.14
CA PHE A 70 21.14 11.09 -5.51
C PHE A 70 20.08 11.82 -6.31
N LEU A 71 19.01 11.09 -6.66
CA LEU A 71 17.81 11.64 -7.28
C LEU A 71 17.02 12.38 -6.22
N LYS A 72 16.78 13.66 -6.47
CA LYS A 72 16.06 14.57 -5.57
C LYS A 72 14.71 14.98 -6.15
N ASP A 73 14.64 15.10 -7.47
CA ASP A 73 13.42 15.51 -8.15
C ASP A 73 12.46 14.32 -8.30
N GLY A 74 11.24 14.46 -7.80
CA GLY A 74 10.17 13.48 -7.92
C GLY A 74 9.81 12.80 -6.60
N TYR A 75 9.25 11.59 -6.69
CA TYR A 75 8.71 10.86 -5.56
C TYR A 75 9.28 9.44 -5.46
N ILE A 76 9.47 8.97 -4.23
CA ILE A 76 9.50 7.54 -3.91
C ILE A 76 8.04 7.10 -3.77
N ILE A 77 7.59 6.26 -4.71
CA ILE A 77 6.26 5.68 -4.69
C ILE A 77 6.35 4.30 -4.04
N VAL A 78 5.54 4.06 -3.02
CA VAL A 78 5.44 2.75 -2.36
C VAL A 78 4.25 2.01 -2.95
N ASN A 79 4.55 0.90 -3.62
CA ASN A 79 3.57 -0.01 -4.17
C ASN A 79 3.24 -1.13 -3.16
N PHE A 80 1.96 -1.34 -2.88
CA PHE A 80 1.46 -2.42 -2.02
C PHE A 80 0.79 -3.51 -2.84
N ASP A 81 1.49 -4.64 -2.95
CA ASP A 81 0.91 -5.90 -3.37
C ASP A 81 0.48 -6.71 -2.14
N ILE A 82 -0.83 -6.80 -1.92
CA ILE A 82 -1.40 -7.40 -0.71
C ILE A 82 -1.99 -8.76 -1.05
N GLU A 83 -1.48 -9.77 -0.32
CA GLU A 83 -1.84 -11.16 -0.50
C GLU A 83 -2.25 -11.79 0.84
N SER A 84 -3.20 -12.73 0.81
CA SER A 84 -3.41 -13.63 1.95
C SER A 84 -2.88 -15.03 1.63
N ILE A 85 -2.07 -15.58 2.54
CA ILE A 85 -1.47 -16.89 2.40
C ILE A 85 -2.22 -17.89 3.27
N ARG A 86 -2.58 -19.05 2.70
CA ARG A 86 -3.21 -20.16 3.41
C ARG A 86 -2.28 -21.36 3.36
N ASP A 87 -2.16 -22.07 4.48
CA ASP A 87 -1.38 -23.30 4.62
C ASP A 87 0.08 -23.20 4.14
N GLY A 88 0.64 -21.97 4.14
CA GLY A 88 1.99 -21.68 3.68
C GLY A 88 2.18 -21.68 2.15
N ASP A 89 1.09 -21.77 1.37
CA ASP A 89 1.18 -21.71 -0.10
C ASP A 89 1.35 -20.27 -0.60
N VAL A 90 2.61 -19.88 -0.79
CA VAL A 90 2.98 -18.58 -1.37
C VAL A 90 2.90 -18.53 -2.90
N GLN A 91 2.64 -19.66 -3.56
CA GLN A 91 2.51 -19.72 -5.02
C GLN A 91 1.05 -19.56 -5.47
N ASN A 92 0.10 -19.94 -4.60
CA ASN A 92 -1.34 -19.78 -4.83
C ASN A 92 -1.97 -19.00 -3.67
N PRO A 93 -1.71 -17.69 -3.59
CA PRO A 93 -2.32 -16.84 -2.57
C PRO A 93 -3.85 -16.92 -2.63
N TYR A 94 -4.48 -16.95 -1.46
CA TYR A 94 -5.92 -17.17 -1.31
C TYR A 94 -6.75 -15.94 -1.71
N LEU A 95 -6.25 -14.74 -1.37
CA LEU A 95 -6.80 -13.46 -1.80
C LEU A 95 -5.67 -12.57 -2.30
N GLN A 96 -5.99 -11.72 -3.25
CA GLN A 96 -5.05 -10.92 -4.03
C GLN A 96 -5.64 -9.55 -4.31
N TYR A 97 -4.92 -8.48 -3.98
CA TYR A 97 -5.37 -7.11 -4.25
C TYR A 97 -5.11 -6.69 -5.69
N ILE A 98 -3.93 -7.04 -6.25
CA ILE A 98 -3.56 -6.63 -7.61
C ILE A 98 -3.89 -7.73 -8.64
N HIS A 99 -3.47 -8.96 -8.36
CA HIS A 99 -3.49 -10.07 -9.31
C HIS A 99 -4.67 -11.03 -9.08
N GLY A 100 -5.78 -10.52 -8.54
CA GLY A 100 -6.99 -11.30 -8.29
C GLY A 100 -7.59 -11.87 -9.57
N LYS A 101 -8.01 -13.13 -9.54
CA LYS A 101 -8.61 -13.83 -10.69
C LYS A 101 -9.90 -13.15 -11.21
N VAL A 102 -10.64 -12.51 -10.31
CA VAL A 102 -11.98 -11.98 -10.58
C VAL A 102 -11.97 -10.46 -10.74
N MET A 103 -11.22 -9.75 -9.90
CA MET A 103 -11.17 -8.28 -9.87
C MET A 103 -9.92 -7.78 -9.12
N ASN A 104 -9.55 -6.54 -9.38
CA ASN A 104 -8.49 -5.81 -8.69
C ASN A 104 -9.11 -4.98 -7.56
N GLN A 105 -8.71 -5.24 -6.32
CA GLN A 105 -9.33 -4.59 -5.16
C GLN A 105 -9.05 -3.09 -5.11
N TRP A 106 -7.86 -2.66 -5.54
CA TRP A 106 -7.50 -1.24 -5.56
C TRP A 106 -8.41 -0.45 -6.49
N SER A 107 -8.51 -0.83 -7.77
CA SER A 107 -9.32 -0.07 -8.74
C SER A 107 -10.81 -0.32 -8.61
N ASP A 108 -11.21 -1.56 -8.37
CA ASP A 108 -12.61 -1.96 -8.56
C ASP A 108 -13.43 -1.80 -7.27
N MET A 109 -12.77 -1.69 -6.11
CA MET A 109 -13.43 -1.54 -4.80
C MET A 109 -12.99 -0.29 -4.03
N GLU A 110 -11.68 -0.02 -3.95
CA GLU A 110 -11.15 1.11 -3.15
C GLU A 110 -11.16 2.45 -3.91
N GLY A 111 -11.51 2.45 -5.21
CA GLY A 111 -11.60 3.67 -6.01
C GLY A 111 -10.25 4.28 -6.39
N PHE A 112 -9.24 3.43 -6.59
CA PHE A 112 -7.89 3.84 -6.96
C PHE A 112 -7.84 4.74 -8.22
N SER A 113 -7.07 5.83 -8.15
CA SER A 113 -6.81 6.71 -9.29
C SER A 113 -5.58 6.25 -10.06
N HIS A 114 -5.68 6.14 -11.38
CA HIS A 114 -4.55 5.80 -12.26
C HIS A 114 -3.67 6.99 -12.62
N SER A 115 -3.99 8.19 -12.13
CA SER A 115 -3.17 9.37 -12.34
C SER A 115 -3.12 10.23 -11.09
N PHE A 116 -1.93 10.78 -10.84
CA PHE A 116 -1.70 11.80 -9.84
C PHE A 116 -1.04 13.00 -10.51
N GLN A 117 -1.53 14.20 -10.23
CA GLN A 117 -0.86 15.43 -10.63
C GLN A 117 -0.26 16.10 -9.39
N ASP A 118 1.02 16.40 -9.43
CA ASP A 118 1.68 17.10 -8.33
C ASP A 118 1.38 18.61 -8.32
N THR A 119 1.83 19.28 -7.26
CA THR A 119 1.69 20.73 -7.08
C THR A 119 2.46 21.55 -8.12
N TYR A 120 3.39 20.93 -8.84
CA TYR A 120 4.19 21.56 -9.90
C TYR A 120 3.58 21.33 -11.29
N GLY A 121 2.49 20.56 -11.40
CA GLY A 121 1.73 20.30 -12.62
C GLY A 121 2.16 19.06 -13.40
N TYR A 122 3.10 18.26 -12.88
CA TYR A 122 3.52 17.01 -13.50
C TYR A 122 2.50 15.91 -13.23
N THR A 123 2.13 15.19 -14.29
CA THR A 123 1.20 14.06 -14.22
C THR A 123 1.97 12.75 -14.21
N PHE A 124 1.72 11.94 -13.19
CA PHE A 124 2.26 10.60 -13.00
C PHE A 124 1.19 9.56 -13.35
N ASN A 125 1.57 8.54 -14.11
CA ASN A 125 0.73 7.38 -14.37
C ASN A 125 0.99 6.33 -13.29
N LEU A 126 -0.06 5.93 -12.58
CA LEU A 126 0.04 5.06 -11.41
C LEU A 126 -0.29 3.61 -11.76
N GLN A 127 0.47 2.70 -11.18
CA GLN A 127 0.20 1.27 -11.21
C GLN A 127 -0.67 0.89 -10.01
N HIS A 128 -1.49 -0.15 -10.14
CA HIS A 128 -2.29 -0.64 -9.03
C HIS A 128 -1.41 -0.91 -7.81
N GLY A 129 -1.83 -0.38 -6.66
CA GLY A 129 -1.07 -0.48 -5.41
C GLY A 129 -0.12 0.68 -5.12
N ASP A 130 0.04 1.66 -6.02
CA ASP A 130 0.82 2.89 -5.75
C ASP A 130 0.06 3.80 -4.76
N VAL A 131 0.32 3.65 -3.46
CA VAL A 131 -0.52 4.25 -2.40
C VAL A 131 0.17 5.40 -1.67
N ILE A 132 1.49 5.31 -1.42
CA ILE A 132 2.23 6.31 -0.64
C ILE A 132 3.27 7.01 -1.51
N PHE A 133 3.34 8.33 -1.39
CA PHE A 133 4.23 9.21 -2.15
C PHE A 133 5.10 9.99 -1.17
N TYR A 134 6.41 9.74 -1.18
CA TYR A 134 7.40 10.52 -0.42
C TYR A 134 8.19 11.40 -1.38
N HIS A 135 8.38 12.67 -1.03
CA HIS A 135 9.23 13.56 -1.83
C HIS A 135 10.69 13.09 -1.80
N GLY A 136 11.32 12.97 -2.98
CA GLY A 136 12.71 12.49 -3.11
C GLY A 136 13.75 13.46 -2.53
N ASP A 137 13.43 14.74 -2.39
CA ASP A 137 14.27 15.79 -1.84
C ASP A 137 14.00 16.08 -0.36
N GLN A 138 12.98 15.47 0.25
CA GLN A 138 12.61 15.69 1.63
C GLN A 138 12.95 14.50 2.52
N SER A 139 13.40 14.80 3.74
CA SER A 139 13.52 13.81 4.81
C SER A 139 12.14 13.54 5.39
N SER A 140 11.83 12.29 5.77
CA SER A 140 10.56 11.96 6.44
C SER A 140 10.31 12.76 7.73
N ASN A 141 11.35 13.39 8.28
CA ASN A 141 11.25 14.31 9.42
C ASN A 141 10.55 15.63 9.08
N ASN A 142 10.58 16.07 7.81
CA ASN A 142 9.94 17.31 7.37
C ASN A 142 8.46 17.13 7.02
N ASP A 143 8.04 15.90 6.71
CA ASP A 143 6.65 15.56 6.37
C ASP A 143 5.77 15.35 7.61
N PHE A 144 6.36 15.28 8.82
CA PHE A 144 5.61 15.16 10.07
C PHE A 144 5.41 16.54 10.72
N ALA A 145 4.38 17.27 10.29
CA ALA A 145 3.84 18.37 11.08
C ALA A 145 2.75 17.82 12.01
N PRO A 146 2.97 17.71 13.34
CA PRO A 146 1.92 17.34 14.27
C PRO A 146 0.87 18.46 14.33
N SER A 147 -0.19 18.35 13.52
CA SER A 147 -1.41 19.13 13.73
C SER A 147 -2.20 18.49 14.85
N VAL A 148 -1.89 18.86 16.09
CA VAL A 148 -2.77 18.65 17.24
C VAL A 148 -3.35 20.01 17.61
N THR A 149 -4.66 20.18 17.50
CA THR A 149 -5.37 21.26 18.21
C THR A 149 -5.56 20.81 19.65
N HIS A 150 -5.00 21.57 20.59
CA HIS A 150 -5.28 21.48 22.03
C HIS A 150 -6.68 22.01 22.34
#